data_AF-A0A454WCX5-F1
#
_entry.id   AF-A0A454WCX5-F1
#
_cell.length_a   1.000
_cell.length_b   1.000
_cell.length_c   1.000
_cell.angle_alpha   90.00
_cell.angle_beta   90.00
_cell.angle_gamma   90.00
#
_symmetry.space_group_name_H-M   'P 1'
#
loop_
_entity.id
_entity.type
_entity.pdbx_description
1 polymer ?
#
loop_
_entity_poly.entity_id
_entity_poly.type
_entity_poly.pdbx_seq_one_letter_code
_entity_poly.pdbx_strand_id
1 'polypeptide(L)'
;MPLTAVHAQTTDPRANGRRGPRPCGPLSAAEADVLRIVTDARTPVFVTVREGGRRRYSYWRPLDSATGRGGCYAALPTAECDRLYAAGRIALGEPLTDPTRTMYRVTTVRTTPAAPAPAPAPASAPAPPRLVRTRARAA
;
A
#
# COMPACT_ATOMS: atom_id res chain seq x y z
N MET A 1 -23.94 60.34 -1.42
CA MET A 1 -24.07 59.31 -2.48
C MET A 1 -22.74 59.29 -3.23
N PRO A 2 -21.97 58.19 -3.38
CA PRO A 2 -22.36 56.76 -3.35
C PRO A 2 -21.71 55.95 -2.19
N LEU A 3 -22.47 55.08 -1.51
CA LEU A 3 -22.66 53.62 -1.69
C LEU A 3 -21.56 52.73 -1.07
N THR A 4 -21.90 52.25 0.13
CA THR A 4 -21.75 50.88 0.64
C THR A 4 -20.94 49.88 -0.19
N ALA A 5 -19.94 49.26 0.46
CA ALA A 5 -19.78 47.81 0.45
C ALA A 5 -19.01 47.35 1.70
N VAL A 6 -19.76 46.81 2.65
CA VAL A 6 -19.28 45.91 3.69
C VAL A 6 -18.78 44.65 3.01
N HIS A 7 -17.53 44.27 3.24
CA HIS A 7 -17.18 42.86 3.36
C HIS A 7 -16.23 42.67 4.53
N ALA A 8 -16.84 42.34 5.67
CA ALA A 8 -16.18 41.55 6.69
C ALA A 8 -15.73 40.24 6.03
N GLN A 9 -14.42 40.09 5.82
CA GLN A 9 -13.84 38.79 5.54
C GLN A 9 -13.42 38.21 6.88
N THR A 10 -14.44 37.63 7.52
CA THR A 10 -14.34 36.67 8.60
C THR A 10 -13.15 35.77 8.35
N THR A 11 -12.21 35.78 9.30
CA THR A 11 -11.24 34.71 9.53
C THR A 11 -11.96 33.37 9.38
N ASP A 12 -11.65 32.64 8.32
CA ASP A 12 -12.04 31.25 8.20
C ASP A 12 -10.91 30.38 8.78
N PRO A 13 -11.07 29.78 9.97
CA PRO A 13 -10.16 28.78 10.47
C PRO A 13 -10.64 27.40 9.99
N ARG A 14 -10.76 27.17 8.68
CA ARG A 14 -10.97 25.82 8.13
C ARG A 14 -9.96 25.46 7.05
N ALA A 15 -8.71 25.86 7.25
CA ALA A 15 -7.59 25.13 6.70
C ALA A 15 -7.16 23.98 7.66
N ASN A 16 -8.11 23.18 8.15
CA ASN A 16 -7.79 21.93 8.84
C ASN A 16 -7.55 20.82 7.81
N GLY A 17 -6.71 21.12 6.81
CA GLY A 17 -6.05 20.10 6.03
C GLY A 17 -5.10 19.43 7.00
N ARG A 18 -5.51 18.29 7.57
CA ARG A 18 -4.65 17.39 8.34
C ARG A 18 -3.44 17.05 7.48
N ARG A 19 -2.41 17.89 7.54
CA ARG A 19 -1.03 17.51 7.25
C ARG A 19 -0.73 16.45 8.29
N GLY A 20 -0.99 15.20 7.94
CA GLY A 20 -0.39 14.08 8.64
C GLY A 20 1.11 14.35 8.77
N PRO A 21 1.77 13.81 9.81
CA PRO A 21 3.19 14.02 10.02
C PRO A 21 3.90 13.74 8.70
N ARG A 22 4.47 14.78 8.07
CA ARG A 22 5.34 14.56 6.93
C ARG A 22 6.48 13.71 7.49
N PRO A 23 6.84 12.59 6.86
CA PRO A 23 7.92 11.76 7.38
C PRO A 23 9.21 12.58 7.38
N CYS A 24 9.56 13.14 8.53
CA CYS A 24 10.65 14.09 8.70
C CYS A 24 11.99 13.36 8.64
N GLY A 25 12.85 13.79 7.72
CA GLY A 25 14.26 13.44 7.68
C GLY A 25 14.72 12.87 6.33
N PRO A 26 15.95 13.17 5.87
CA PRO A 26 16.52 12.52 4.70
C PRO A 26 16.60 11.01 4.90
N LEU A 27 16.41 10.23 3.83
CA LEU A 27 16.61 8.79 3.85
C LEU A 27 18.10 8.47 3.78
N SER A 28 18.57 7.54 4.61
CA SER A 28 19.86 6.90 4.39
C SER A 28 19.80 6.00 3.14
N ALA A 29 20.96 5.70 2.54
CA ALA A 29 21.04 4.81 1.37
C ALA A 29 20.43 3.42 1.64
N ALA A 30 20.63 2.88 2.85
CA ALA A 30 20.06 1.60 3.26
C ALA A 30 18.52 1.65 3.38
N GLU A 31 17.97 2.72 3.96
CA GLU A 31 16.52 2.92 4.04
C GLU A 31 15.89 3.12 2.66
N ALA A 32 16.57 3.81 1.75
CA ALA A 32 16.14 3.97 0.37
C ALA A 32 16.09 2.63 -0.38
N ASP A 33 17.08 1.76 -0.17
CA ASP A 33 17.09 0.41 -0.78
C ASP A 33 15.96 -0.47 -0.23
N VAL A 34 15.72 -0.43 1.09
CA VAL A 34 14.56 -1.12 1.70
C VAL A 34 13.25 -0.61 1.10
N LEU A 35 13.06 0.71 0.99
CA LEU A 35 11.86 1.28 0.38
C LEU A 35 11.68 0.87 -1.09
N ARG A 36 12.77 0.78 -1.85
CA ARG A 36 12.76 0.28 -3.23
C ARG A 36 12.23 -1.16 -3.28
N ILE A 37 12.71 -2.03 -2.40
CA ILE A 37 12.25 -3.43 -2.31
C ILE A 37 10.77 -3.50 -1.90
N VAL A 38 10.36 -2.75 -0.87
CA VAL A 38 8.96 -2.76 -0.39
C VAL A 38 7.99 -2.20 -1.43
N THR A 39 8.43 -1.25 -2.27
CA THR A 39 7.61 -0.67 -3.34
C THR A 39 7.48 -1.59 -4.55
N ASP A 40 8.42 -2.52 -4.74
CA ASP A 40 8.39 -3.46 -5.85
C ASP A 40 7.23 -4.47 -5.69
N ALA A 41 6.21 -4.32 -6.54
CA ALA A 41 5.04 -5.17 -6.53
C ALA A 41 5.35 -6.66 -6.83
N ARG A 42 6.47 -6.94 -7.50
CA ARG A 42 6.90 -8.33 -7.79
C ARG A 42 7.45 -9.04 -6.57
N THR A 43 7.76 -8.29 -5.51
CA THR A 43 8.60 -8.74 -4.41
C THR A 43 7.89 -8.48 -3.08
N PRO A 44 6.87 -9.27 -2.71
CA PRO A 44 6.13 -9.04 -1.48
C PRO A 44 7.04 -9.20 -0.26
N VAL A 45 6.97 -8.23 0.65
CA VAL A 45 7.71 -8.19 1.91
C VAL A 45 6.78 -8.57 3.06
N PHE A 46 7.28 -9.44 3.94
CA PHE A 46 6.58 -9.89 5.14
C PHE A 46 7.44 -9.68 6.37
N VAL A 47 6.82 -9.33 7.50
CA VAL A 47 7.45 -9.37 8.81
C VAL A 47 6.85 -10.51 9.61
N THR A 48 7.71 -11.32 10.21
CA THR A 48 7.31 -12.29 11.24
C THR A 48 7.57 -11.68 12.60
N VAL A 49 6.53 -11.60 13.42
CA VAL A 49 6.64 -11.27 14.83
C VAL A 49 6.64 -12.58 15.60
N ARG A 50 7.75 -12.85 16.27
CA ARG A 50 7.91 -14.01 17.16
C ARG A 50 7.39 -13.66 18.55
N GLU A 51 7.14 -14.70 19.33
CA GLU A 51 6.95 -14.59 20.77
C GLU A 51 8.12 -13.80 21.40
N GLY A 52 7.82 -12.82 22.25
CA GLY A 52 8.80 -11.86 22.78
C GLY A 52 9.05 -10.62 21.90
N GLY A 53 8.25 -10.40 20.85
CA GLY A 53 8.24 -9.14 20.09
C GLY A 53 9.39 -9.00 19.08
N ARG A 54 10.21 -10.03 18.89
CA ARG A 54 11.29 -10.02 17.88
C ARG A 54 10.69 -10.02 16.48
N ARG A 55 11.07 -9.01 15.69
CA ARG A 55 10.64 -8.85 14.30
C ARG A 55 11.73 -9.32 13.35
N ARG A 56 11.34 -10.12 12.36
CA ARG A 56 12.21 -10.48 11.23
C ARG A 56 11.51 -10.16 9.93
N TYR A 57 12.08 -9.22 9.19
CA TYR A 57 11.61 -8.81 7.88
C TYR A 57 12.23 -9.71 6.81
N SER A 58 11.42 -10.20 5.89
CA SER A 58 11.85 -11.08 4.81
C SER A 58 11.05 -10.86 3.54
N TYR A 59 11.69 -11.08 2.40
CA TYR A 59 11.05 -10.97 1.10
C TYR A 59 11.46 -12.13 0.20
N TRP A 60 10.60 -12.46 -0.75
CA TRP A 60 10.93 -13.47 -1.77
C TRP A 60 11.85 -12.86 -2.82
N ARG A 61 13.07 -13.37 -2.97
CA ARG A 61 13.92 -13.01 -4.10
C ARG A 61 13.57 -13.90 -5.29
N PRO A 62 13.08 -13.35 -6.41
CA PRO A 62 12.89 -14.15 -7.61
C PRO A 62 14.23 -14.74 -8.08
N LEU A 63 14.15 -15.89 -8.74
CA LEU A 63 15.33 -16.53 -9.34
C LEU A 63 15.81 -15.66 -10.51
N ASP A 64 17.07 -15.25 -10.46
CA ASP A 64 17.77 -14.62 -11.57
C ASP A 64 18.39 -15.73 -12.44
N SER A 65 17.83 -15.91 -13.64
CA SER A 65 18.30 -16.91 -14.60
C SER A 65 19.71 -16.66 -15.13
N ALA A 66 20.21 -15.42 -15.09
CA ALA A 66 21.54 -15.08 -15.58
C ALA A 66 22.64 -15.44 -14.57
N THR A 67 22.36 -15.28 -13.27
CA THR A 67 23.33 -15.58 -12.20
C THR A 67 23.07 -16.90 -11.47
N GLY A 68 21.91 -17.54 -11.73
CA GLY A 68 21.46 -18.73 -11.03
C GLY A 68 21.12 -18.49 -9.55
N ARG A 69 21.01 -17.22 -9.11
CA ARG A 69 20.80 -16.84 -7.71
C ARG A 69 19.39 -16.35 -7.47
N GLY A 70 18.84 -16.62 -6.30
CA GLY A 70 17.47 -16.25 -5.93
C GLY A 70 16.62 -17.49 -5.69
N GLY A 71 15.29 -17.36 -5.80
CA GLY A 71 14.36 -18.43 -5.43
C GLY A 71 14.36 -18.73 -3.93
N CYS A 72 14.71 -17.74 -3.09
CA CYS A 72 14.80 -17.91 -1.65
C CYS A 72 14.30 -16.67 -0.90
N TYR A 73 13.95 -16.88 0.38
CA TYR A 73 13.65 -15.77 1.27
C TYR A 73 14.94 -15.09 1.71
N ALA A 74 15.08 -13.80 1.42
CA ALA A 74 16.14 -12.97 1.96
C ALA A 74 15.64 -12.15 3.15
N ALA A 75 16.52 -12.00 4.14
CA ALA A 75 16.26 -11.13 5.28
C ALA A 75 16.51 -9.67 4.89
N LEU A 76 15.62 -8.78 5.32
CA LEU A 76 15.86 -7.34 5.28
C LEU A 76 16.54 -6.88 6.58
N PRO A 77 17.34 -5.80 6.51
CA PRO A 77 17.89 -5.17 7.70
C PRO A 77 16.78 -4.68 8.65
N THR A 78 16.65 -5.33 9.81
CA THR A 78 15.54 -5.07 10.76
C THR A 78 15.56 -3.65 11.30
N ALA A 79 16.73 -3.09 11.61
CA ALA A 79 16.85 -1.76 12.20
C ALA A 79 16.37 -0.65 11.25
N GLU A 80 16.61 -0.81 9.96
CA GLU A 80 16.18 0.09 8.89
C GLU A 80 14.66 -0.02 8.69
N CYS A 81 14.12 -1.24 8.69
CA CYS A 81 12.68 -1.45 8.65
C CYS A 81 11.96 -0.84 9.87
N ASP A 82 12.48 -1.02 11.08
CA ASP A 82 11.91 -0.45 12.29
C ASP A 82 11.97 1.10 12.27
N ARG A 83 13.08 1.69 11.78
CA ARG A 83 13.18 3.14 11.56
C ARG A 83 12.15 3.65 10.56
N LEU A 84 11.97 2.96 9.44
CA LEU A 84 10.96 3.30 8.44
C LEU A 84 9.53 3.17 8.98
N TYR A 85 9.27 2.18 9.84
CA TYR A 85 7.99 1.98 10.51
C TYR A 85 7.72 3.10 11.52
N ALA A 86 8.70 3.42 12.37
CA ALA A 86 8.63 4.53 13.33
C ALA A 86 8.45 5.89 12.63
N ALA A 87 9.06 6.07 11.46
CA ALA A 87 8.91 7.26 10.62
C ALA A 87 7.58 7.30 9.84
N GLY A 88 6.72 6.28 9.95
CA GLY A 88 5.45 6.20 9.24
C GLY A 88 5.57 6.05 7.72
N ARG A 89 6.72 5.60 7.22
CA ARG A 89 6.99 5.39 5.79
C ARG A 89 6.55 4.01 5.30
N ILE A 90 6.54 3.03 6.19
CA ILE A 90 6.00 1.70 5.95
C ILE A 90 4.94 1.36 7.00
N ALA A 91 3.95 0.57 6.62
CA ALA A 91 2.90 0.08 7.48
C ALA A 91 2.88 -1.45 7.47
N LEU A 92 2.39 -2.01 8.57
CA LEU A 92 2.05 -3.42 8.66
C LEU A 92 0.57 -3.55 8.32
N GLY A 93 0.25 -4.34 7.30
CA GLY A 93 -1.11 -4.64 6.89
C GLY A 93 -1.76 -5.70 7.79
N GLU A 94 -2.78 -6.35 7.25
CA GLU A 94 -3.52 -7.39 7.97
C GLU A 94 -2.60 -8.55 8.39
N PRO A 95 -2.72 -9.05 9.64
CA PRO A 95 -2.07 -10.29 10.05
C PRO A 95 -2.50 -11.47 9.18
N LEU A 96 -1.52 -12.17 8.61
CA LEU A 96 -1.70 -13.52 8.10
C LEU A 96 -1.67 -14.48 9.29
N THR A 97 -2.79 -15.17 9.49
CA THR A 97 -3.00 -16.08 10.61
C THR A 97 -2.10 -17.32 10.49
N ASP A 98 -1.11 -17.40 11.37
CA ASP A 98 -0.35 -18.62 11.67
C ASP A 98 -0.42 -18.84 13.20
N PRO A 99 -0.79 -20.04 13.67
CA PRO A 99 -1.03 -20.30 15.10
C PRO A 99 0.25 -20.26 15.95
N THR A 100 1.44 -20.24 15.33
CA THR A 100 2.75 -20.27 16.00
C THR A 100 3.54 -18.97 15.85
N ARG A 101 3.09 -18.05 14.99
CA ARG A 101 3.75 -16.77 14.72
C ARG A 101 2.77 -15.81 14.05
N THR A 102 2.86 -14.52 14.34
CA THR A 102 2.06 -13.54 13.59
C THR A 102 2.88 -13.03 12.42
N MET A 103 2.36 -13.16 11.20
CA MET A 103 2.98 -12.62 10.00
C MET A 103 2.20 -11.40 9.51
N TYR A 104 2.87 -10.33 9.13
CA TYR A 104 2.22 -9.15 8.56
C TYR A 104 2.81 -8.83 7.20
N ARG A 105 1.95 -8.45 6.24
CA ARG A 105 2.42 -7.90 4.96
C ARG A 105 2.90 -6.47 5.18
N VAL A 106 4.08 -6.15 4.67
CA VAL A 106 4.65 -4.79 4.75
C VAL A 106 4.28 -4.02 3.50
N THR A 107 3.75 -2.81 3.66
CA THR A 107 3.39 -1.92 2.55
C THR A 107 4.00 -0.54 2.76
N THR A 108 4.31 0.17 1.66
CA THR A 108 4.71 1.58 1.76
C THR A 108 3.49 2.44 2.05
N VAL A 109 3.63 3.38 2.98
CA VAL A 109 2.64 4.42 3.20
C VAL A 109 2.83 5.49 2.11
N ARG A 110 2.14 5.33 0.98
CA ARG A 110 2.02 6.44 0.03
C ARG A 110 1.10 7.47 0.65
N THR A 111 1.58 8.71 0.80
CA THR A 111 0.73 9.86 1.09
C THR A 111 -0.11 10.17 -0.15
N THR A 112 -1.01 9.28 -0.51
CA THR A 112 -2.14 9.56 -1.40
C THR A 112 -3.34 9.71 -0.47
N PRO A 113 -4.12 10.79 -0.55
CA PRO A 113 -5.39 10.85 0.17
C PRO A 113 -6.16 9.59 -0.19
N ALA A 114 -6.56 8.81 0.82
CA ALA A 114 -7.44 7.68 0.60
C ALA A 114 -8.70 8.21 -0.09
N ALA A 115 -8.82 7.97 -1.39
CA ALA A 115 -10.13 8.00 -2.02
C ALA A 115 -10.95 6.93 -1.28
N PRO A 116 -12.17 7.24 -0.80
CA PRO A 116 -13.00 6.26 -0.14
C PRO A 116 -13.13 5.02 -1.03
N ALA A 117 -13.00 3.84 -0.42
CA ALA A 117 -13.16 2.57 -1.09
C ALA A 117 -14.44 2.59 -1.94
N PRO A 118 -14.41 2.09 -3.20
CA PRO A 118 -15.65 1.84 -3.90
C PRO A 118 -16.48 0.87 -3.05
N ALA A 119 -17.72 1.26 -2.77
CA ALA A 119 -18.70 0.40 -2.13
C ALA A 119 -18.73 -0.96 -2.84
N PRO A 120 -18.99 -2.07 -2.13
CA PRO A 120 -19.07 -3.39 -2.76
C PRO A 120 -20.06 -3.33 -3.93
N ALA A 121 -19.56 -3.64 -5.12
CA ALA A 121 -20.39 -3.78 -6.31
C ALA A 121 -21.48 -4.83 -6.00
N PRO A 122 -22.76 -4.57 -6.33
CA PRO A 122 -23.78 -5.59 -6.20
C PRO A 122 -23.37 -6.82 -7.00
N ALA A 123 -23.50 -7.99 -6.35
CA ALA A 123 -23.18 -9.30 -6.88
C ALA A 123 -23.62 -9.43 -8.35
N SER A 124 -22.71 -9.97 -9.17
CA SER A 124 -22.95 -10.31 -10.58
C SER A 124 -24.33 -10.94 -10.76
N ALA A 125 -25.25 -10.19 -11.37
CA ALA A 125 -26.47 -10.74 -11.94
C ALA A 125 -26.07 -11.78 -13.01
N PRO A 126 -26.79 -12.92 -13.11
CA PRO A 126 -26.45 -13.97 -14.05
C PRO A 126 -26.56 -13.47 -15.50
N ALA A 127 -25.60 -13.89 -16.33
CA ALA A 127 -25.50 -13.53 -17.74
C ALA A 127 -26.81 -13.80 -18.51
N PRO A 128 -27.24 -12.90 -19.42
CA PRO A 128 -28.40 -13.17 -20.26
C PRO A 128 -28.09 -14.31 -21.26
N PRO A 129 -29.08 -15.15 -21.61
CA PRO A 129 -28.88 -16.26 -22.54
C PRO A 129 -28.52 -15.76 -23.94
N ARG A 130 -27.55 -16.43 -24.57
CA ARG A 130 -27.11 -16.19 -25.95
C ARG A 130 -28.29 -16.38 -26.90
N LEU A 131 -28.71 -15.30 -27.56
CA LEU A 131 -29.67 -15.35 -28.65
C LEU A 131 -28.97 -15.93 -29.89
N VAL A 132 -29.33 -17.17 -30.23
CA VAL A 132 -29.02 -17.80 -31.52
C VAL A 132 -29.70 -16.99 -32.62
N ARG A 133 -28.92 -16.22 -33.41
CA ARG A 133 -29.41 -15.68 -34.67
C ARG A 133 -29.32 -16.76 -35.73
N THR A 134 -30.39 -17.51 -35.89
CA THR A 134 -30.72 -18.20 -37.14
C THR A 134 -30.91 -17.13 -38.21
N ARG A 135 -30.13 -17.18 -39.29
CA ARG A 135 -30.49 -16.55 -40.56
C ARG A 135 -30.64 -17.64 -41.60
N ALA A 136 -31.87 -17.82 -42.04
CA ALA A 136 -32.22 -18.57 -43.22
C ALA A 136 -31.87 -17.77 -44.49
N ARG A 137 -31.19 -18.47 -45.41
CA ARG A 137 -31.31 -18.54 -46.89
C ARG A 137 -31.43 -17.28 -47.78
N ALA A 138 -30.53 -17.22 -48.75
CA ALA A 138 -30.70 -16.88 -50.19
C ALA A 138 -29.40 -17.35 -50.89
N ALA A 139 -29.34 -17.98 -52.07
CA ALA A 139 -30.25 -18.13 -53.20
C ALA A 139 -30.24 -19.59 -53.72
#